data_AF-M7Y2B1-F1
#
_entry.id   AF-M7Y2B1-F1
#
_cell.length_a   1.000
_cell.length_b   1.000
_cell.length_c   1.000
_cell.angle_alpha   90.00
_cell.angle_beta   90.00
_cell.angle_gamma   90.00
#
_symmetry.space_group_name_H-M   'P 1'
#
loop_
_entity.id
_entity.type
_entity.pdbx_description
1 polymer ?
#
loop_
_entity_poly.entity_id
_entity_poly.type
_entity_poly.pdbx_seq_one_letter_code
_entity_poly.pdbx_strand_id
1 'polypeptide(L)'
;MRKILLVCLAFLLVSESFAQEKLKKLVEERESLHQAWKVSESKKTGIFGNRTKKDMVETHGWMERIIDKDNLIMEELKLLRDIEKTEITYEKNDYKFISQKQEREIATLKKVLAEKDLEMQEKQKSTRTYEWTTLIFFVSTLLLGFAYSRKRRS
;
A
#
# COMPACT_ATOMS: atom_id res chain seq x y z
N MET A 1 -24.48 -9.70 -3.63
CA MET A 1 -23.10 -9.15 -3.59
C MET A 1 -23.04 -7.68 -3.15
N ARG A 2 -23.76 -6.72 -3.76
CA ARG A 2 -23.77 -5.31 -3.32
C ARG A 2 -24.10 -5.07 -1.84
N LYS A 3 -25.07 -5.79 -1.27
CA LYS A 3 -25.46 -5.66 0.15
C LYS A 3 -24.39 -6.17 1.12
N ILE A 4 -23.64 -7.21 0.75
CA ILE A 4 -22.54 -7.75 1.55
C ILE A 4 -21.36 -6.77 1.56
N LEU A 5 -21.08 -6.15 0.40
CA LEU A 5 -20.02 -5.17 0.25
C LEU A 5 -20.29 -3.88 1.07
N LEU A 6 -21.55 -3.44 1.14
CA LEU A 6 -21.96 -2.33 2.00
C LEU A 6 -21.86 -2.66 3.50
N VAL A 7 -22.17 -3.89 3.90
CA VAL A 7 -22.04 -4.33 5.30
C VAL A 7 -20.56 -4.43 5.71
N CYS A 8 -19.69 -4.95 4.84
CA CYS A 8 -18.25 -4.95 5.10
C CYS A 8 -17.66 -3.53 5.17
N LEU A 9 -18.10 -2.62 4.31
CA LEU A 9 -17.65 -1.22 4.34
C LEU A 9 -18.08 -0.52 5.64
N ALA A 10 -19.32 -0.75 6.09
CA ALA A 10 -19.81 -0.21 7.35
C ALA A 10 -19.07 -0.78 8.57
N PHE A 11 -18.68 -2.06 8.53
CA PHE A 11 -17.95 -2.71 9.61
C PHE A 11 -16.52 -2.16 9.76
N LEU A 12 -15.84 -1.84 8.66
CA LEU A 12 -14.50 -1.24 8.68
C LEU A 12 -14.50 0.15 9.33
N LEU A 13 -15.49 0.99 9.02
CA LEU A 13 -15.63 2.34 9.58
C LEU A 13 -15.85 2.36 11.10
N VAL A 14 -16.49 1.33 11.66
CA VAL A 14 -16.76 1.24 13.11
C VAL A 14 -15.48 0.91 13.90
N SER A 15 -14.54 0.18 13.29
CA SER A 15 -13.32 -0.26 13.97
C SER A 15 -12.33 0.88 14.25
N GLU A 16 -12.17 1.81 13.31
CA GLU A 16 -11.30 2.99 13.47
C GLU A 16 -11.83 3.97 14.53
N SER A 17 -13.15 4.07 14.68
CA SER A 17 -13.75 4.98 15.67
C SER A 17 -13.49 4.56 17.12
N PHE A 18 -13.32 3.26 17.39
CA PHE A 18 -13.27 2.75 18.77
C PHE A 18 -11.98 3.14 19.51
N ALA A 19 -10.83 3.10 18.83
CA ALA A 19 -9.55 3.49 19.45
C ALA A 19 -9.48 5.00 19.71
N GLN A 20 -10.02 5.80 18.79
CA GLN A 20 -10.09 7.25 18.93
C GLN A 20 -11.07 7.68 20.02
N GLU A 21 -12.16 6.92 20.21
CA GLU A 21 -13.16 7.18 21.25
C GLU A 21 -12.59 6.97 22.67
N LYS A 22 -11.78 5.92 22.87
CA LYS A 22 -11.11 5.67 24.15
C LYS A 22 -10.15 6.81 24.53
N LEU A 23 -9.30 7.24 23.59
CA LEU A 23 -8.39 8.36 23.81
C LEU A 23 -9.15 9.65 24.13
N LYS A 24 -10.22 9.94 23.37
CA LYS A 24 -11.08 11.11 23.59
C LYS A 24 -11.68 11.11 25.00
N LYS A 25 -12.18 9.96 25.46
CA LYS A 25 -12.72 9.81 26.81
C LYS A 25 -11.66 10.09 27.89
N LEU A 26 -10.44 9.59 27.73
CA LEU A 26 -9.34 9.85 28.68
C LEU A 26 -8.99 11.35 28.74
N VAL A 27 -9.00 12.04 27.60
CA VAL A 27 -8.75 13.49 27.52
C VAL A 27 -9.89 14.28 28.18
N GLU A 28 -11.15 13.90 27.96
CA GLU A 28 -12.30 14.52 28.62
C GLU A 28 -12.25 14.33 30.14
N GLU A 29 -11.91 13.13 30.62
CA GLU A 29 -11.71 12.85 32.04
C GLU A 29 -10.58 13.70 32.64
N ARG A 30 -9.45 13.84 31.93
CA ARG A 30 -8.34 14.70 32.34
C ARG A 30 -8.75 16.17 32.44
N GLU A 31 -9.52 16.68 31.48
CA GLU A 31 -10.02 18.05 31.50
C GLU A 31 -10.97 18.28 32.70
N SER A 32 -11.84 17.31 33.00
CA SER A 32 -12.71 17.38 34.18
C SER A 32 -11.93 17.45 35.49
N LEU A 33 -10.84 16.69 35.62
CA LEU A 33 -9.95 16.73 36.78
C LEU A 33 -9.21 18.07 36.88
N HIS A 34 -8.77 18.61 35.75
CA HIS A 34 -8.15 19.94 35.72
C HIS A 34 -9.12 21.05 36.12
N GLN A 35 -10.39 20.95 35.73
CA GLN A 35 -11.42 21.89 36.15
C GLN A 35 -11.70 21.77 37.65
N ALA A 36 -11.81 20.55 38.18
CA ALA A 36 -11.97 20.31 39.61
C ALA A 36 -10.79 20.87 40.41
N TRP A 37 -9.55 20.67 39.93
CA TRP A 37 -8.34 21.25 40.50
C TRP A 37 -8.35 22.79 40.47
N LYS A 38 -8.77 23.41 39.36
CA LYS A 38 -8.90 24.88 39.29
C LYS A 38 -9.91 25.41 40.32
N VAL A 39 -11.00 24.67 40.56
CA VAL A 39 -12.02 25.01 41.56
C VAL A 39 -11.51 24.79 42.99
N SER A 40 -10.71 23.75 43.26
CA SER A 40 -10.09 23.58 44.58
C SER A 40 -9.03 24.66 44.84
N GLU A 41 -8.24 24.99 43.81
CA GLU A 41 -7.17 25.99 43.89
C GLU A 41 -7.72 27.42 44.09
N SER A 42 -8.94 27.72 43.64
CA SER A 42 -9.58 29.03 43.88
C SER A 42 -10.14 29.19 45.30
N LYS A 43 -10.38 28.09 46.03
CA LYS A 43 -10.92 28.08 47.40
C LYS A 43 -9.83 28.13 48.47
N LYS A 44 -8.76 28.91 48.27
CA LYS A 44 -7.64 29.02 49.23
C LYS A 44 -8.17 29.46 50.60
N THR A 45 -7.91 28.68 51.64
CA THR A 45 -8.54 28.86 52.95
C THR A 45 -7.69 29.65 53.95
N GLY A 46 -6.45 30.00 53.61
CA GLY A 46 -5.58 30.72 54.53
C GLY A 46 -5.94 32.19 54.72
N ILE A 47 -5.80 32.65 55.96
CA ILE A 47 -6.25 33.95 56.50
C ILE A 47 -5.64 35.17 55.77
N PHE A 48 -4.62 34.97 54.93
CA PHE A 48 -3.98 36.04 54.12
C PHE A 48 -3.74 35.63 52.66
N GLY A 49 -4.57 34.73 52.11
CA GLY A 49 -4.37 34.21 50.75
C GLY A 49 -3.20 33.22 50.62
N ASN A 50 -2.50 32.93 51.72
CA ASN A 50 -1.51 31.85 51.80
C ASN A 50 -2.20 30.49 51.79
N ARG A 51 -1.58 29.48 51.17
CA ARG A 51 -2.10 28.10 51.17
C ARG A 51 -1.90 27.49 52.57
N THR A 52 -2.93 26.83 53.10
CA THR A 52 -2.77 26.03 54.32
C THR A 52 -2.14 24.67 53.98
N LYS A 53 -1.62 23.96 55.00
CA LYS A 53 -1.14 22.58 54.82
C LYS A 53 -2.23 21.66 54.25
N LYS A 54 -3.49 21.89 54.62
CA LYS A 54 -4.65 21.15 54.10
C LYS A 54 -4.86 21.42 52.61
N ASP A 55 -4.80 22.69 52.19
CA ASP A 55 -4.88 23.08 50.78
C ASP A 55 -3.75 22.43 49.96
N MET A 56 -2.52 22.38 50.51
CA MET A 56 -1.38 21.75 49.83
C MET A 56 -1.57 20.24 49.61
N VAL A 57 -2.13 19.51 50.58
CA VAL A 57 -2.41 18.07 50.46
C VAL A 57 -3.49 17.83 49.42
N GLU A 58 -4.53 18.66 49.39
CA GLU A 58 -5.60 18.56 48.39
C GLU A 58 -5.08 18.84 46.98
N THR A 59 -4.34 19.93 46.77
CA THR A 59 -3.70 20.26 45.49
C THR A 59 -2.77 19.13 45.03
N HIS A 60 -2.01 18.51 45.93
CA HIS A 60 -1.13 17.40 45.60
C HIS A 60 -1.91 16.16 45.14
N GLY A 61 -2.99 15.78 45.84
CA GLY A 61 -3.82 14.65 45.45
C GLY A 61 -4.53 14.86 44.10
N TRP A 62 -4.91 16.10 43.76
CA TRP A 62 -5.39 16.42 42.42
C TRP A 62 -4.30 16.28 41.35
N MET A 63 -3.09 16.76 41.65
CA MET A 63 -1.97 16.66 40.73
C MET A 63 -1.58 15.20 40.45
N GLU A 64 -1.56 14.35 41.47
CA GLU A 64 -1.32 12.90 41.35
C GLU A 64 -2.33 12.25 40.39
N ARG A 65 -3.63 12.51 40.60
CA ARG A 65 -4.69 12.00 39.71
C ARG A 65 -4.56 12.48 38.26
N ILE A 66 -4.16 13.73 38.06
CA ILE A 66 -3.93 14.29 36.71
C ILE A 66 -2.75 13.59 36.05
N ILE A 67 -1.64 13.41 36.78
CA ILE A 67 -0.45 12.71 36.28
C ILE A 67 -0.78 11.25 35.92
N ASP A 68 -1.54 10.56 36.76
CA ASP A 68 -1.97 9.18 36.47
C ASP A 68 -2.79 9.12 35.17
N LYS A 69 -3.68 10.10 34.94
CA LYS A 69 -4.43 10.19 33.68
C LYS A 69 -3.55 10.54 32.49
N ASP A 70 -2.58 11.44 32.66
CA ASP A 70 -1.61 11.77 31.62
C ASP A 70 -0.75 10.55 31.23
N ASN A 71 -0.39 9.69 32.20
CA ASN A 71 0.30 8.44 31.93
C ASN A 71 -0.56 7.47 31.10
N LEU A 72 -1.84 7.32 31.43
CA LEU A 72 -2.77 6.49 30.66
C LEU A 72 -2.98 7.01 29.24
N ILE A 73 -3.09 8.34 29.06
CA ILE A 73 -3.17 8.97 27.73
C ILE A 73 -1.88 8.69 26.94
N MET A 74 -0.71 8.81 27.57
CA MET A 74 0.57 8.56 26.94
C MET A 74 0.74 7.09 26.51
N GLU A 75 0.25 6.14 27.31
CA GLU A 75 0.24 4.73 26.97
C GLU A 75 -0.63 4.44 25.74
N GLU A 76 -1.84 5.01 25.69
CA GLU A 76 -2.75 4.85 24.54
C GLU A 76 -2.15 5.47 23.27
N LEU A 77 -1.55 6.66 23.37
CA LEU A 77 -0.87 7.30 22.24
C LEU A 77 0.31 6.47 21.71
N LYS A 78 1.07 5.82 22.60
CA LYS A 78 2.15 4.91 22.19
C LYS A 78 1.59 3.71 21.45
N LEU A 79 0.50 3.11 21.95
CA LEU A 79 -0.18 1.99 21.30
C LEU A 79 -0.64 2.37 19.89
N LEU A 80 -1.32 3.51 19.73
CA LEU A 80 -1.78 3.99 18.43
C LEU A 80 -0.63 4.18 17.44
N ARG A 81 0.47 4.81 17.89
CA ARG A 81 1.67 5.02 17.08
C ARG A 81 2.33 3.70 16.69
N ASP A 82 2.35 2.71 17.59
CA ASP A 82 2.96 1.43 17.31
C ASP A 82 2.13 0.62 16.30
N ILE A 83 0.78 0.71 16.36
CA ILE A 83 -0.11 0.19 15.31
C ILE A 83 0.19 0.84 13.97
N GLU A 84 0.21 2.17 13.90
CA GLU A 84 0.50 2.93 12.66
C GLU A 84 1.87 2.53 12.07
N LYS A 85 2.90 2.41 12.91
CA LYS A 85 4.22 1.94 12.47
C LYS A 85 4.20 0.53 11.92
N THR A 86 3.45 -0.38 12.55
CA THR A 86 3.33 -1.75 12.03
C THR A 86 2.66 -1.76 10.67
N GLU A 87 1.56 -1.03 10.49
CA GLU A 87 0.84 -0.91 9.24
C GLU A 87 1.72 -0.36 8.11
N ILE A 88 2.39 0.78 8.33
CA ILE A 88 3.35 1.36 7.38
C ILE A 88 4.47 0.37 7.02
N THR A 89 4.95 -0.40 8.00
CA THR A 89 6.01 -1.39 7.78
C THR A 89 5.52 -2.56 6.92
N TYR A 90 4.30 -3.05 7.16
CA TYR A 90 3.68 -4.09 6.34
C TYR A 90 3.46 -3.61 4.91
N GLU A 91 2.84 -2.44 4.71
CA GLU A 91 2.61 -1.86 3.38
C GLU A 91 3.90 -1.67 2.58
N LYS A 92 4.96 -1.17 3.24
CA LYS A 92 6.27 -0.98 2.61
C LYS A 92 6.90 -2.30 2.18
N ASN A 93 6.81 -3.33 3.02
CA ASN A 93 7.34 -4.65 2.71
C ASN A 93 6.58 -5.32 1.55
N ASP A 94 5.26 -5.17 1.54
CA ASP A 94 4.41 -5.69 0.46
C ASP A 94 4.69 -4.98 -0.86
N TYR A 95 4.84 -3.65 -0.84
CA TYR A 95 5.23 -2.89 -2.02
C TYR A 95 6.58 -3.35 -2.58
N LYS A 96 7.57 -3.55 -1.70
CA LYS A 96 8.88 -4.07 -2.10
C LYS A 96 8.77 -5.45 -2.73
N PHE A 97 7.96 -6.35 -2.15
CA PHE A 97 7.75 -7.69 -2.69
C PHE A 97 7.06 -7.67 -4.06
N ILE A 98 5.98 -6.88 -4.20
CA ILE A 98 5.25 -6.72 -5.46
C ILE A 98 6.16 -6.14 -6.54
N SER A 99 6.93 -5.09 -6.22
CA SER A 99 7.87 -4.47 -7.15
C SER A 99 8.93 -5.47 -7.64
N GLN A 100 9.53 -6.24 -6.73
CA GLN A 100 10.50 -7.28 -7.10
C GLN A 100 9.88 -8.38 -7.97
N LYS A 101 8.62 -8.77 -7.69
CA LYS A 101 7.90 -9.74 -8.51
C LYS A 101 7.65 -9.18 -9.92
N GLN A 102 7.15 -7.95 -10.02
CA GLN A 102 6.91 -7.27 -11.30
C GLN A 102 8.20 -7.13 -12.12
N GLU A 103 9.32 -6.80 -11.50
CA GLU A 103 10.60 -6.69 -12.18
C GLU A 103 11.03 -8.04 -12.79
N ARG A 104 10.87 -9.14 -12.06
CA ARG A 104 11.11 -10.49 -12.59
C ARG A 104 10.17 -10.84 -13.74
N GLU A 105 8.89 -10.54 -13.60
CA GLU A 105 7.89 -10.78 -14.65
C GLU A 105 8.23 -9.99 -15.91
N ILE A 106 8.55 -8.71 -15.80
CA ILE A 106 9.00 -7.88 -16.93
C ILE A 106 10.24 -8.47 -17.59
N ALA A 107 11.22 -8.93 -16.80
CA ALA A 107 12.42 -9.56 -17.34
C ALA A 107 12.08 -10.85 -18.11
N THR A 108 11.16 -11.67 -17.61
CA THR A 108 10.71 -12.88 -18.33
C THR A 108 9.94 -12.54 -19.60
N LEU A 109 9.03 -11.57 -19.57
CA LEU A 109 8.26 -11.12 -20.73
C LEU A 109 9.19 -10.57 -21.82
N LYS A 110 10.22 -9.80 -21.45
CA LYS A 110 11.23 -9.32 -22.40
C LYS A 110 11.99 -10.46 -23.08
N LYS A 111 12.33 -11.52 -22.34
CA LYS A 111 12.99 -12.71 -22.92
C LYS A 111 12.07 -13.43 -23.90
N VAL A 112 10.83 -13.68 -23.49
CA VAL A 112 9.83 -14.32 -24.36
C VAL A 112 9.57 -13.49 -25.62
N LEU A 113 9.49 -12.16 -25.50
CA LEU A 113 9.32 -11.28 -26.65
C LEU A 113 10.51 -11.36 -27.61
N ALA A 114 11.73 -11.33 -27.08
CA ALA A 114 12.95 -11.46 -27.89
C ALA A 114 13.03 -12.81 -28.61
N GLU A 115 12.66 -13.91 -27.95
CA GLU A 115 12.58 -15.24 -28.57
C GLU A 115 11.54 -15.28 -29.69
N LYS A 116 10.38 -14.65 -29.50
CA LYS A 116 9.33 -14.56 -30.52
C LYS A 116 9.75 -13.73 -31.72
N ASP A 117 10.46 -12.63 -31.51
CA ASP A 117 11.01 -11.81 -32.60
C ASP A 117 12.02 -12.60 -33.44
N LEU A 118 12.89 -13.40 -32.81
CA LEU A 118 13.81 -14.29 -33.51
C LEU A 118 13.06 -15.37 -34.31
N GLU A 119 12.06 -16.01 -33.70
CA GLU A 119 11.21 -17.02 -34.37
C GLU A 119 10.50 -16.43 -35.61
N MET A 120 9.99 -15.19 -35.50
CA MET A 120 9.37 -14.49 -36.62
C MET A 120 10.36 -14.18 -37.74
N GLN A 121 11.56 -13.70 -37.41
CA GLN A 121 12.61 -13.44 -38.40
C GLN A 121 13.04 -14.72 -39.13
N GLU A 122 13.16 -15.83 -38.42
CA GLU A 122 13.51 -17.11 -39.02
C GLU A 122 12.40 -17.62 -39.96
N LYS A 123 11.13 -17.52 -39.52
CA LYS A 123 9.99 -17.83 -40.38
C LYS A 123 9.96 -16.95 -41.63
N GLN A 124 10.14 -15.63 -41.51
CA GLN A 124 10.21 -14.72 -42.66
C GLN A 124 11.36 -15.06 -43.62
N LYS A 125 12.53 -15.45 -43.11
CA LYS A 125 13.65 -15.91 -43.94
C LYS A 125 13.29 -17.20 -44.67
N SER A 126 12.70 -18.17 -43.99
CA SER A 126 12.30 -19.46 -44.59
C SER A 126 11.25 -19.29 -45.69
N THR A 127 10.23 -18.44 -45.48
CA THR A 127 9.20 -18.16 -46.49
C THR A 127 9.81 -17.47 -47.70
N ARG A 128 10.67 -16.47 -47.48
CA ARG A 128 11.39 -15.80 -48.58
C ARG A 128 12.26 -16.79 -49.37
N THR A 129 12.95 -17.71 -48.69
CA THR A 129 13.80 -18.70 -49.36
C THR A 129 12.94 -19.63 -50.23
N TYR A 130 11.78 -20.06 -49.72
CA TYR A 130 10.82 -20.88 -50.47
C TYR A 130 10.26 -20.14 -51.69
N GLU A 131 9.87 -18.87 -51.55
CA GLU A 131 9.40 -18.02 -52.66
C GLU A 131 10.47 -17.90 -53.78
N TRP A 132 11.73 -17.68 -53.41
CA TRP A 132 12.81 -17.57 -54.40
C TRP A 132 13.12 -18.90 -55.08
N THR A 133 13.14 -20.01 -54.34
CA THR A 133 13.39 -21.34 -54.93
C THR A 133 12.28 -21.76 -55.90
N THR A 134 11.01 -21.54 -55.55
CA THR A 134 9.87 -21.85 -56.41
C THR A 134 9.84 -20.98 -57.67
N LEU A 135 10.19 -19.69 -57.56
CA LEU A 135 10.31 -18.79 -58.70
C LEU A 135 11.42 -19.23 -59.67
N ILE A 136 12.61 -19.58 -59.15
CA ILE A 136 13.73 -20.07 -59.96
C ILE A 136 13.34 -21.37 -60.68
N PHE A 137 12.69 -22.30 -59.97
CA PHE A 137 12.21 -23.55 -60.54
C PHE A 137 11.18 -23.33 -61.66
N PHE A 138 10.24 -22.40 -61.46
CA PHE A 138 9.23 -22.04 -62.44
C PHE A 138 9.85 -21.44 -63.71
N VAL A 139 10.77 -20.49 -63.55
CA VAL A 139 11.50 -19.86 -64.68
C VAL A 139 12.34 -20.88 -65.44
N SER A 140 13.04 -21.77 -64.73
CA SER A 140 13.83 -22.85 -65.33
C SER A 140 12.97 -23.77 -66.19
N THR A 141 11.79 -24.17 -65.68
CA THR A 141 10.84 -25.04 -66.39
C THR A 141 10.29 -24.36 -67.64
N LEU A 142 9.95 -23.06 -67.55
CA LEU A 142 9.51 -22.27 -68.71
C LEU A 142 10.58 -22.16 -69.80
N LEU A 143 11.83 -21.90 -69.42
CA LEU A 143 12.95 -21.79 -70.37
C LEU A 143 13.21 -23.13 -71.09
N LEU A 144 13.21 -24.24 -70.36
CA LEU A 144 13.36 -25.57 -70.94
C LEU A 144 12.19 -25.93 -71.86
N GLY A 145 10.96 -25.61 -71.45
CA GLY A 145 9.76 -25.81 -72.29
C GLY A 145 9.80 -24.96 -73.57
N PHE A 146 10.24 -23.71 -73.49
CA PHE A 146 10.41 -22.83 -74.64
C PHE A 146 11.51 -23.35 -75.59
N ALA A 147 12.67 -23.76 -75.05
CA ALA A 147 13.75 -24.34 -75.85
C ALA A 147 13.31 -25.63 -76.56
N TYR A 148 12.57 -26.50 -75.88
CA TYR A 148 12.04 -27.74 -76.46
C TYR A 148 11.02 -27.47 -77.58
N SER A 149 10.09 -26.54 -77.37
CA SER A 149 9.09 -26.18 -78.39
C SER A 149 9.73 -25.50 -79.61
N ARG A 150 10.77 -24.69 -79.42
CA ARG A 150 11.55 -24.10 -80.52
C ARG A 150 12.32 -25.17 -81.30
N LYS A 151 12.93 -26.15 -80.63
CA LYS A 151 13.65 -27.27 -81.27
C LYS A 151 12.73 -28.19 -82.07
N ARG A 152 11.45 -28.29 -81.71
CA ARG A 152 10.45 -29.13 -82.42
C ARG A 152 9.80 -28.43 -83.62
N ARG A 153 9.95 -27.10 -83.74
CA ARG A 153 9.42 -26.28 -84.85
C ARG A 153 10.46 -25.97 -85.94
N SER A 154 11.74 -26.23 -85.68
CA SER A 154 12.82 -26.19 -86.67
C SER A 154 13.13 -27.59 -87.17
#